data_AF-A0A0B7BG80-F1
#
_entry.id   AF-A0A0B7BG80-F1
#
_cell.length_a   1.000
_cell.length_b   1.000
_cell.length_c   1.000
_cell.angle_alpha   90.00
_cell.angle_beta   90.00
_cell.angle_gamma   90.00
#
_symmetry.space_group_name_H-M   'P 1'
#
loop_
_entity.id
_entity.type
_entity.pdbx_description
1 polymer ?
#
loop_
_entity_poly.entity_id
_entity_poly.type
_entity_poly.pdbx_seq_one_letter_code
_entity_poly.pdbx_strand_id
1 'polypeptide(L)'
;NSFEQFCINYANEKLQQIFNMHVFKLEQEEYVREKIEWSFIDFYDNQPCIDLIESKLGILDLLDEECKMPKGSDTNWCQKLYDKHLNKSEHFEKPRMSRTAFIINHFA
;
A
#
# COMPACT_ATOMS: atom_id res chain seq x y z
N ASN A 1 -9.04 -12.83 -6.09
CA ASN A 1 -7.89 -12.20 -5.43
C ASN A 1 -7.54 -12.98 -4.20
N SER A 2 -6.37 -13.60 -4.21
CA SER A 2 -5.74 -14.32 -3.11
C SER A 2 -4.34 -13.70 -2.87
N PHE A 3 -3.49 -14.37 -2.11
CA PHE A 3 -2.12 -13.97 -1.83
C PHE A 3 -1.30 -13.68 -3.10
N GLU A 4 -1.50 -14.46 -4.17
CA GLU A 4 -0.77 -14.27 -5.42
C GLU A 4 -1.08 -12.91 -6.07
N GLN A 5 -2.35 -12.53 -6.14
CA GLN A 5 -2.73 -11.22 -6.68
C GLN A 5 -2.28 -10.09 -5.76
N PHE A 6 -2.31 -10.29 -4.45
CA PHE A 6 -1.79 -9.33 -3.49
C PHE A 6 -0.29 -9.06 -3.73
N CYS A 7 0.53 -10.10 -3.90
CA CYS A 7 1.96 -9.95 -4.19
C CYS A 7 2.22 -9.26 -5.54
N ILE A 8 1.44 -9.61 -6.58
CA ILE A 8 1.54 -8.96 -7.90
C ILE A 8 1.22 -7.46 -7.78
N ASN A 9 0.12 -7.11 -7.11
CA ASN A 9 -0.29 -5.72 -6.95
C ASN A 9 0.71 -4.94 -6.10
N TYR A 10 1.22 -5.53 -5.02
CA TYR A 10 2.26 -4.91 -4.21
C TYR A 10 3.54 -4.63 -5.00
N ALA A 11 3.99 -5.57 -5.85
CA ALA A 11 5.12 -5.32 -6.73
C ALA A 11 4.85 -4.16 -7.71
N ASN A 12 3.63 -4.07 -8.25
CA ASN A 12 3.23 -2.96 -9.10
C ASN A 12 3.19 -1.61 -8.35
N GLU A 13 2.77 -1.57 -7.08
CA GLU A 13 2.86 -0.35 -6.25
C GLU A 13 4.31 0.14 -6.15
N LYS A 14 5.26 -0.77 -5.91
CA LYS A 14 6.69 -0.41 -5.84
C LYS A 14 7.21 0.10 -7.18
N LEU A 15 6.81 -0.52 -8.29
CA LEU A 15 7.17 -0.04 -9.63
C LEU A 15 6.59 1.35 -9.91
N GLN A 16 5.32 1.57 -9.55
CA GLN A 16 4.66 2.86 -9.72
C GLN A 16 5.34 3.95 -8.89
N GLN A 17 5.76 3.64 -7.66
CA GLN A 17 6.52 4.55 -6.82
C GLN A 17 7.85 4.97 -7.47
N ILE A 18 8.61 4.00 -7.96
CA ILE A 18 9.89 4.26 -8.64
C ILE A 18 9.66 5.11 -9.90
N PHE A 19 8.62 4.78 -10.66
CA PHE A 19 8.24 5.54 -11.85
C PHE A 19 7.93 7.00 -11.50
N ASN A 20 7.06 7.23 -10.52
CA ASN A 20 6.70 8.57 -10.04
C ASN A 20 7.97 9.35 -9.66
N MET A 21 8.79 8.81 -8.75
CA MET A 21 10.03 9.46 -8.32
C MET A 21 10.99 9.77 -9.47
N HIS A 22 11.13 8.87 -10.43
CA HIS A 22 12.03 9.05 -11.56
C HIS A 22 11.55 10.14 -12.52
N VAL A 23 10.25 10.15 -12.84
CA VAL A 23 9.64 11.17 -13.69
C VAL A 23 9.78 12.55 -13.04
N PHE A 24 9.49 12.68 -11.73
CA PHE A 24 9.67 13.96 -11.02
C PHE A 24 11.10 14.48 -11.10
N LYS A 25 12.07 13.59 -10.92
CA LYS A 25 13.49 13.98 -10.99
C LYS A 25 13.86 14.49 -12.39
N LEU A 26 13.43 13.79 -13.44
CA LEU A 26 13.70 14.19 -14.82
C LEU A 26 13.03 15.53 -15.18
N GLU A 27 11.78 15.73 -14.77
CA GLU A 27 11.08 17.01 -14.99
C GLU A 27 11.77 18.16 -14.26
N GLN A 28 12.19 17.94 -13.00
CA GLN A 28 12.93 18.95 -12.24
C GLN A 28 14.27 19.32 -12.90
N GLU A 29 15.01 18.34 -13.42
CA GLU A 29 16.25 18.57 -14.16
C GLU A 29 16.02 19.42 -15.42
N GLU A 30 14.91 19.20 -16.13
CA GLU A 30 14.56 19.96 -17.33
C GLU A 30 14.13 21.39 -17.01
N TYR A 31 13.31 21.61 -15.99
CA TYR A 31 12.95 22.97 -15.55
C TYR A 31 14.19 23.82 -15.18
N VAL A 32 15.16 23.21 -14.50
CA VAL A 32 16.43 23.88 -14.16
C VAL A 32 17.24 24.20 -15.42
N ARG A 33 17.29 23.28 -16.39
CA ARG A 33 18.00 23.48 -17.67
C ARG A 33 17.40 24.66 -18.45
N GLU A 34 16.09 24.75 -18.50
CA GLU A 34 15.35 25.79 -19.23
C GLU A 34 15.24 27.12 -18.45
N LYS A 35 15.70 27.17 -17.19
CA LYS A 35 15.56 28.31 -16.28
C LYS A 35 14.10 28.71 -16.06
N ILE A 36 13.22 27.72 -16.05
CA ILE A 36 11.81 27.88 -15.73
C ILE A 36 11.65 27.74 -14.21
N GLU A 37 10.85 28.62 -13.63
CA GLU A 37 10.51 28.55 -12.21
C GLU A 37 9.64 27.31 -11.98
N TRP A 38 10.16 26.35 -11.23
CA TRP A 38 9.43 25.11 -10.92
C TRP A 38 8.54 25.34 -9.71
N SER A 39 7.30 24.88 -9.79
CA SER A 39 6.40 24.71 -8.65
C SER A 39 6.15 23.23 -8.44
N PHE A 40 5.92 22.81 -7.20
CA PHE A 40 5.56 21.42 -6.90
C PHE A 40 4.29 21.04 -7.68
N ILE A 41 4.40 20.07 -8.59
CA ILE A 41 3.23 19.50 -9.27
C ILE A 41 2.60 18.51 -8.31
N ASP A 42 1.31 18.67 -8.05
CA ASP A 42 0.57 17.73 -7.20
C ASP A 42 0.41 16.40 -7.93
N PHE A 43 0.80 15.30 -7.28
CA PHE A 43 0.75 13.97 -7.85
C PHE A 43 0.26 12.96 -6.84
N TYR A 44 -0.26 11.85 -7.35
CA TYR A 44 -0.70 10.75 -6.51
C TYR A 44 0.51 10.03 -5.88
N ASP A 45 0.75 10.30 -4.61
CA ASP A 45 1.73 9.57 -3.81
C ASP A 45 1.12 8.25 -3.29
N ASN A 46 1.68 7.13 -3.75
CA ASN A 46 1.23 5.80 -3.35
C ASN A 46 2.01 5.23 -2.15
N GLN A 47 2.93 5.99 -1.54
CA GLN A 47 3.65 5.59 -0.34
C GLN A 47 2.71 5.16 0.81
N PRO A 48 1.57 5.82 1.09
CA PRO A 48 0.67 5.37 2.16
C PRO A 48 0.08 3.96 1.93
N CYS A 49 -0.16 3.58 0.67
CA CYS A 49 -0.59 2.22 0.33
C CYS A 49 0.55 1.20 0.50
N ILE A 50 1.77 1.58 0.11
CA ILE A 50 2.96 0.74 0.31
C ILE A 50 3.22 0.51 1.81
N ASP A 51 3.14 1.57 2.62
CA ASP A 51 3.32 1.50 4.07
C ASP A 51 2.28 0.61 4.74
N LEU A 52 1.01 0.68 4.31
CA LEU A 52 -0.02 -0.23 4.79
C LEU A 52 0.37 -1.70 4.58
N ILE A 53 1.08 -2.02 3.49
CA ILE A 53 1.47 -3.38 3.12
C ILE A 53 2.74 -3.83 3.85
N GLU A 54 3.83 -3.08 3.76
CA GLU A 54 5.18 -3.55 4.14
C GLU A 54 5.69 -3.03 5.49
N SER A 55 5.06 -1.99 6.06
CA SER A 55 5.56 -1.40 7.31
C SER A 55 5.35 -2.32 8.52
N LYS A 56 5.99 -1.96 9.63
CA LYS A 56 5.78 -2.64 10.91
C LYS A 56 4.33 -2.49 11.35
N LEU A 57 3.70 -3.60 11.74
CA LEU A 57 2.25 -3.71 11.97
C LEU A 57 1.42 -3.40 10.71
N GLY A 58 1.99 -3.57 9.52
CA GLY A 58 1.30 -3.59 8.24
C GLY A 58 0.78 -5.00 7.91
N ILE A 59 0.22 -5.17 6.72
CA ILE A 59 -0.48 -6.39 6.32
C ILE A 59 0.45 -7.62 6.34
N LEU A 60 1.64 -7.50 5.76
CA LEU A 60 2.61 -8.61 5.69
C LEU A 60 3.19 -8.96 7.07
N ASP A 61 3.52 -7.96 7.88
CA ASP A 61 4.05 -8.17 9.24
C ASP A 61 3.01 -8.87 10.13
N LEU A 62 1.74 -8.44 10.08
CA LEU A 62 0.66 -9.08 10.82
C LEU A 62 0.34 -10.49 10.33
N LEU A 63 0.55 -10.78 9.04
CA LEU A 63 0.46 -12.13 8.49
C LEU A 63 1.56 -13.03 9.06
N ASP A 64 2.81 -12.55 9.04
CA ASP A 64 3.96 -13.27 9.60
C ASP A 64 3.78 -13.55 11.09
N GLU A 65 3.21 -12.63 11.85
CA GLU A 65 2.86 -12.84 13.25
C GLU A 65 1.80 -13.94 13.43
N GLU A 66 0.72 -13.94 12.63
CA GLU A 66 -0.32 -14.96 12.73
C GLU A 66 0.19 -16.35 12.33
N CYS A 67 1.06 -16.44 11.32
CA CYS A 67 1.70 -17.68 10.89
C CYS A 67 2.55 -18.33 12.00
N LYS A 68 3.04 -17.55 12.97
CA LYS A 68 3.81 -18.05 14.13
C LYS A 68 2.92 -18.52 15.28
N MET A 69 1.62 -18.21 15.25
CA MET A 69 0.69 -18.57 16.33
C MET A 69 0.32 -20.06 16.27
N PRO A 70 0.36 -20.81 17.39
CA PRO A 70 -0.01 -22.24 17.40
C PRO A 70 -1.44 -22.57 16.94
N LYS A 71 -2.34 -21.57 16.98
CA LYS A 71 -3.73 -21.66 16.51
C LYS A 71 -4.06 -20.52 15.54
N GLY A 72 -3.07 -20.14 14.72
CA GLY A 72 -3.23 -19.11 13.71
C GLY A 72 -4.36 -19.44 12.73
N SER A 73 -5.13 -18.45 12.31
CA SER A 73 -6.16 -18.65 11.27
C SER A 73 -6.43 -17.38 10.47
N ASP A 74 -6.90 -17.53 9.24
CA ASP A 74 -7.28 -16.41 8.37
C ASP A 74 -8.32 -15.48 9.01
N THR A 75 -9.22 -16.04 9.83
CA THR A 75 -10.24 -15.26 10.53
C THR A 75 -9.62 -14.38 11.61
N ASN A 76 -8.70 -14.92 12.40
CA ASN A 76 -7.97 -14.16 13.42
C ASN A 76 -7.09 -13.08 12.77
N TRP A 77 -6.40 -13.43 11.68
CA TRP A 77 -5.61 -12.47 10.91
C TRP A 77 -6.47 -11.32 10.37
N CYS A 78 -7.59 -11.62 9.72
CA CYS A 78 -8.53 -10.60 9.25
C CYS A 78 -9.02 -9.69 10.40
N GLN A 79 -9.29 -10.26 11.57
CA GLN A 79 -9.68 -9.46 12.73
C GLN A 79 -8.57 -8.51 13.19
N LYS A 80 -7.32 -8.99 13.26
CA LYS A 80 -6.15 -8.13 13.56
C LYS A 80 -6.01 -6.99 12.56
N LEU A 81 -6.19 -7.27 11.26
CA LEU A 81 -6.15 -6.24 10.22
C LEU A 81 -7.25 -5.19 10.44
N TYR A 82 -8.48 -5.61 10.75
CA TYR A 82 -9.58 -4.68 11.04
C TYR A 82 -9.27 -3.81 12.27
N ASP A 83 -8.84 -4.41 13.37
CA ASP A 83 -8.54 -3.68 14.61
C ASP A 83 -7.41 -2.66 14.40
N LYS A 84 -6.44 -3.01 13.56
CA LYS A 84 -5.28 -2.17 13.27
C LYS A 84 -5.56 -1.05 12.26
N HIS A 85 -6.28 -1.31 11.18
CA HIS A 85 -6.32 -0.42 10.01
C HIS A 85 -7.72 0.13 9.67
N LEU A 86 -8.81 -0.48 10.11
CA LEU A 86 -10.15 -0.02 9.78
C LEU A 86 -10.40 1.39 10.33
N ASN A 87 -10.85 2.31 9.47
CA ASN A 87 -11.04 3.74 9.77
C ASN A 87 -9.77 4.48 10.20
N LYS A 88 -8.58 3.91 9.97
CA LYS A 88 -7.27 4.51 10.30
C LYS A 88 -6.38 4.68 9.06
N SER A 89 -6.65 3.95 7.99
CA SER A 89 -5.99 4.07 6.70
C SER A 89 -7.05 4.27 5.63
N GLU A 90 -6.83 5.23 4.73
CA GLU A 90 -7.68 5.47 3.57
C GLU A 90 -7.56 4.36 2.51
N HIS A 91 -6.49 3.55 2.60
CA HIS A 91 -6.25 2.43 1.70
C HIS A 91 -6.79 1.10 2.23
N PHE A 92 -7.48 1.08 3.36
CA PHE A 92 -7.98 -0.17 3.96
C PHE A 92 -9.48 -0.12 4.24
N GLU A 93 -10.20 -1.08 3.67
CA GLU A 93 -11.64 -1.21 3.83
C GLU A 93 -12.08 -2.62 4.22
N LYS A 94 -13.24 -2.69 4.87
CA LYS A 94 -13.90 -3.95 5.24
C LYS A 94 -15.17 -4.15 4.39
N PRO A 95 -15.28 -5.27 3.65
CA PRO A 95 -16.52 -5.60 2.93
C PRO A 95 -17.68 -5.84 3.91
N ARG A 96 -18.87 -5.31 3.57
CA ARG A 96 -20.05 -5.39 4.45
C ARG A 96 -20.52 -6.81 4.76
N MET A 97 -20.35 -7.74 3.82
CA MET A 97 -20.91 -9.10 3.89
C MET A 97 -19.88 -10.20 4.16
N SER A 98 -18.59 -9.85 4.38
CA SER A 98 -17.55 -10.85 4.64
C SER A 98 -16.77 -10.51 5.92
N ARG A 99 -16.41 -11.57 6.66
CA ARG A 99 -15.60 -11.49 7.88
C ARG A 99 -14.17 -11.99 7.68
N THR A 100 -13.86 -12.53 6.50
CA THR A 100 -12.58 -13.16 6.15
C THR A 100 -12.00 -12.55 4.87
N ALA A 101 -12.37 -11.31 4.58
CA ALA A 101 -11.88 -10.56 3.42
C ALA A 101 -11.68 -9.10 3.78
N PHE A 102 -10.74 -8.44 3.14
CA PHE A 102 -10.47 -7.02 3.25
C PHE A 102 -10.25 -6.44 1.86
N ILE A 103 -10.29 -5.12 1.76
CA ILE A 103 -10.11 -4.39 0.51
C ILE A 103 -8.90 -3.47 0.70
N ILE A 104 -8.02 -3.43 -0.31
CA ILE A 104 -6.93 -2.46 -0.42
C ILE A 104 -7.24 -1.54 -1.58
N ASN A 105 -7.20 -0.24 -1.35
CA ASN A 105 -7.34 0.76 -2.41
C ASN A 105 -5.96 1.02 -3.02
N HIS A 106 -5.64 0.27 -4.06
CA HIS A 106 -4.42 0.40 -4.85
C HIS A 106 -4.43 1.67 -5.71
N PHE A 107 -3.29 2.00 -6.34
CA PHE A 107 -3.19 3.13 -7.28
C PHE A 107 -4.05 3.00 -8.56
N ALA A 108 -4.57 1.81 -8.88
CA ALA A 108 -5.30 1.47 -10.10
C ALA A 108 -6.63 0.76 -9.83
#